data_AF-A0AAW2X514-F1
#
_entry.id   AF-A0AAW2X514-F1
#
_cell.length_a   1.000
_cell.length_b   1.000
_cell.length_c   1.000
_cell.angle_alpha   90.00
_cell.angle_beta   90.00
_cell.angle_gamma   90.00
#
_symmetry.space_group_name_H-M   'P 1'
#
loop_
_entity.id
_entity.type
_entity.pdbx_description
1 polymer ?
#
loop_
_entity_poly.entity_id
_entity_poly.type
_entity_poly.pdbx_seq_one_letter_code
_entity_poly.pdbx_strand_id
1 'polypeptide(L)'
;MVCDVPWLVGGDFNTILDDSEVCGQSGDIRGAAEEFQGWRDGITLMQGEWYNCSRDSRSLWKRLDRLLVNDSWLGAWPNTSYVSLNARTSDHSPLVLRGDVAGQTVSMFHFDNYLTLFSKFIPSVQRIWRHRIVGTTMFAITRKLKALKPIFRAQRQKKGDLSNNVKLAATFLDSA
;
A
#
# COMPACT_ATOMS: atom_id res chain seq x y z
N MET A 1 -6.69 -16.73 25.49
CA MET A 1 -7.02 -15.29 25.40
C MET A 1 -6.69 -14.86 23.98
N VAL A 2 -7.70 -14.57 23.17
CA VAL A 2 -7.49 -13.92 21.87
C VAL A 2 -7.13 -12.48 22.19
N CYS A 3 -5.94 -12.03 21.80
CA CYS A 3 -5.50 -10.67 22.10
C CYS A 3 -6.33 -9.69 21.26
N ASP A 4 -7.06 -8.80 21.93
CA ASP A 4 -7.89 -7.77 21.32
C ASP A 4 -7.01 -6.57 20.85
N VAL A 5 -6.08 -6.87 19.95
CA VAL A 5 -5.13 -5.88 19.42
C VAL A 5 -5.81 -5.14 18.27
N PRO A 6 -5.75 -3.79 18.25
CA PRO A 6 -6.21 -3.02 17.11
C PRO A 6 -5.55 -3.46 15.80
N TRP A 7 -6.32 -3.75 14.77
CA TRP A 7 -5.81 -4.09 13.45
C TRP A 7 -6.56 -3.39 12.33
N LEU A 8 -5.86 -3.18 11.23
CA LEU A 8 -6.39 -2.70 9.97
C LEU A 8 -5.88 -3.59 8.83
N VAL A 9 -6.79 -4.03 7.97
CA VAL A 9 -6.49 -4.76 6.74
C VAL A 9 -6.97 -3.92 5.56
N GLY A 10 -6.07 -3.62 4.63
CA GLY A 10 -6.38 -2.81 3.46
C GLY A 10 -5.85 -3.41 2.17
N GLY A 11 -6.60 -3.25 1.08
CA GLY A 11 -6.20 -3.68 -0.25
C GLY A 11 -7.37 -3.94 -1.18
N ASP A 12 -7.08 -4.56 -2.32
CA ASP A 12 -8.04 -4.96 -3.33
C ASP A 12 -8.70 -6.31 -2.96
N PHE A 13 -10.00 -6.28 -2.65
CA PHE A 13 -10.80 -7.45 -2.31
C PHE A 13 -11.48 -8.07 -3.53
N ASN A 14 -11.35 -7.45 -4.71
CA ASN A 14 -11.98 -7.89 -5.97
C ASN A 14 -13.47 -8.25 -5.83
N THR A 15 -14.19 -7.55 -4.94
CA THR A 15 -15.59 -7.85 -4.58
C THR A 15 -16.38 -6.56 -4.42
N ILE A 16 -17.60 -6.56 -4.96
CA ILE A 16 -18.61 -5.50 -4.80
C ILE A 16 -19.61 -5.95 -3.71
N LEU A 17 -20.01 -5.04 -2.81
CA LEU A 17 -20.98 -5.34 -1.75
C LEU A 17 -22.42 -4.96 -2.13
N ASP A 18 -22.58 -3.91 -2.92
CA ASP A 18 -23.88 -3.38 -3.31
C ASP A 18 -23.85 -2.76 -4.70
N ASP A 19 -25.01 -2.62 -5.34
CA ASP A 19 -25.11 -2.09 -6.71
C ASP A 19 -24.71 -0.61 -6.83
N SER A 20 -24.63 0.15 -5.73
CA SER A 20 -24.15 1.54 -5.74
C SER A 20 -22.63 1.65 -5.85
N GLU A 21 -21.91 0.53 -5.69
CA GLU A 21 -20.46 0.44 -5.83
C GLU A 21 -19.98 0.17 -7.27
N VAL A 22 -20.89 0.24 -8.24
CA VAL A 22 -20.61 0.07 -9.67
C VAL A 22 -21.25 1.18 -10.49
N CYS A 23 -20.53 1.66 -11.50
CA CYS A 23 -21.12 2.49 -12.56
C CYS A 23 -20.92 1.85 -13.94
N GLY A 24 -22.03 1.79 -14.70
CA GLY A 24 -22.11 1.17 -16.03
C GLY A 24 -22.39 -0.33 -16.02
N GLN A 25 -22.64 -0.90 -17.20
CA GLN A 25 -22.84 -2.33 -17.36
C GLN A 25 -21.48 -3.03 -17.35
N SER A 26 -21.14 -3.69 -16.24
CA SER A 26 -19.95 -4.52 -16.14
C SER A 26 -20.34 -5.95 -15.78
N GLY A 27 -19.71 -6.93 -16.44
CA GLY A 27 -19.94 -8.36 -16.20
C GLY A 27 -19.61 -8.79 -14.77
N ASP A 28 -20.21 -9.92 -14.39
CA ASP A 28 -20.27 -10.53 -13.05
C ASP A 28 -18.98 -10.40 -12.23
N ILE A 29 -19.02 -9.51 -11.22
CA ILE A 29 -18.25 -9.65 -9.97
C ILE A 29 -19.26 -9.59 -8.81
N ARG A 30 -20.39 -10.28 -8.98
CA ARG A 30 -21.47 -10.38 -7.98
C ARG A 30 -21.24 -11.51 -6.98
N GLY A 31 -20.15 -12.26 -7.13
CA GLY A 31 -19.98 -13.59 -6.53
C GLY A 31 -19.54 -13.66 -5.07
N ALA A 32 -19.30 -12.56 -4.36
CA ALA A 32 -18.76 -12.62 -3.00
C ALA A 32 -19.40 -11.65 -1.99
N ALA A 33 -20.50 -10.97 -2.36
CA ALA A 33 -21.24 -10.14 -1.40
C ALA A 33 -21.75 -10.97 -0.21
N GLU A 34 -22.19 -12.21 -0.46
CA GLU A 34 -22.70 -13.12 0.57
C GLU A 34 -21.60 -13.63 1.52
N GLU A 35 -20.41 -13.97 1.01
CA GLU A 35 -19.27 -14.39 1.84
C GLU A 35 -18.79 -13.24 2.75
N PHE A 36 -18.82 -12.01 2.23
CA PHE A 36 -18.45 -10.82 3.00
C PHE A 36 -19.47 -10.46 4.09
N GLN A 37 -20.76 -10.76 3.87
CA GLN A 37 -21.80 -10.57 4.88
C GLN A 37 -21.64 -11.51 6.08
N GLY A 38 -21.04 -12.69 5.87
CA GLY A 38 -20.75 -13.65 6.95
C GLY A 38 -19.63 -13.22 7.91
N TRP A 39 -18.84 -12.19 7.57
CA TRP A 39 -17.67 -11.75 8.35
C TRP A 39 -18.00 -10.70 9.44
N ARG A 40 -19.27 -10.34 9.61
CA ARG A 40 -19.69 -9.16 10.40
C ARG A 40 -19.41 -9.23 11.90
N ASP A 41 -19.10 -10.39 12.46
CA ASP A 41 -18.79 -10.51 13.89
C ASP A 41 -17.36 -10.01 14.16
N GLY A 42 -17.25 -8.74 14.58
CA GLY A 42 -15.99 -8.10 14.99
C GLY A 42 -15.16 -7.49 13.85
N ILE A 43 -15.70 -7.43 12.63
CA ILE A 43 -15.08 -6.77 11.48
C ILE A 43 -15.98 -5.63 11.02
N THR A 44 -15.44 -4.42 11.04
CA THR A 44 -16.11 -3.21 10.58
C THR A 44 -15.46 -2.71 9.29
N LEU A 45 -16.30 -2.45 8.28
CA LEU A 45 -15.92 -1.68 7.10
C LEU A 45 -15.68 -0.23 7.49
N MET A 46 -14.49 0.27 7.21
CA MET A 46 -14.17 1.66 7.51
C MET A 46 -15.00 2.62 6.66
N GLN A 47 -15.44 3.73 7.26
CA GLN A 47 -16.12 4.82 6.54
C GLN A 47 -15.09 5.69 5.80
N GLY A 48 -15.44 6.13 4.59
CA GLY A 48 -14.54 6.96 3.79
C GLY A 48 -15.20 7.66 2.62
N GLU A 49 -14.54 8.71 2.14
CA GLU A 49 -14.96 9.50 0.99
C GLU A 49 -14.37 8.88 -0.29
N TRP A 50 -15.25 8.59 -1.25
CA TRP A 50 -14.84 8.11 -2.56
C TRP A 50 -14.89 9.23 -3.58
N TYR A 51 -13.82 9.34 -4.37
CA TYR A 51 -13.84 10.23 -5.52
C TYR A 51 -14.56 9.52 -6.66
N ASN A 52 -15.78 9.96 -6.95
CA ASN A 52 -16.49 9.55 -8.15
C ASN A 52 -15.89 10.31 -9.33
N CYS A 53 -15.08 9.65 -10.16
CA CYS A 53 -14.68 10.15 -11.47
C CYS A 53 -15.95 10.39 -12.30
N SER A 54 -16.41 11.65 -12.29
CA SER A 54 -17.56 12.25 -12.98
C SER A 54 -18.82 11.37 -13.16
N ARG A 55 -19.97 11.94 -12.82
CA ARG A 55 -21.31 11.48 -13.23
C ARG A 55 -21.54 11.54 -14.76
N ASP A 56 -20.48 11.51 -15.55
CA ASP A 56 -20.60 11.45 -17.00
C ASP A 56 -20.90 10.01 -17.37
N SER A 57 -21.92 9.79 -18.22
CA SER A 57 -22.52 8.48 -18.52
C SER A 57 -21.60 7.49 -19.24
N ARG A 58 -20.31 7.83 -19.37
CA ARG A 58 -19.24 7.05 -19.99
C ARG A 58 -18.21 6.51 -18.99
N SER A 59 -18.31 6.88 -17.71
CA SER A 59 -17.38 6.42 -16.67
C SER A 59 -17.75 5.00 -16.22
N LEU A 60 -16.84 4.03 -16.40
CA LEU A 60 -16.96 2.67 -15.86
C LEU A 60 -16.06 2.55 -14.63
N TRP A 61 -16.63 2.30 -13.47
CA TRP A 61 -15.85 2.10 -12.24
C TRP A 61 -16.48 1.07 -11.32
N LYS A 62 -15.64 0.46 -10.48
CA LYS A 62 -16.00 -0.51 -9.45
C LYS A 62 -15.23 -0.18 -8.17
N ARG A 63 -15.87 -0.32 -7.01
CA ARG A 63 -15.21 -0.21 -5.71
C ARG A 63 -14.71 -1.58 -5.25
N LEU A 64 -13.42 -1.84 -5.47
CA LEU A 64 -12.77 -3.12 -5.14
C LEU A 64 -11.79 -3.02 -3.96
N ASP A 65 -11.15 -1.86 -3.80
CA ASP A 65 -10.27 -1.57 -2.68
C ASP A 65 -11.05 -1.22 -1.40
N ARG A 66 -10.67 -1.79 -0.25
CA ARG A 66 -11.34 -1.59 1.04
C ARG A 66 -10.35 -1.51 2.19
N LEU A 67 -10.78 -0.86 3.27
CA LEU A 67 -10.12 -0.89 4.58
C LEU A 67 -11.08 -1.51 5.61
N LEU A 68 -10.61 -2.54 6.31
CA LEU A 68 -11.32 -3.27 7.36
C LEU A 68 -10.61 -3.10 8.68
N VAL A 69 -11.37 -2.95 9.75
CA VAL A 69 -10.85 -2.74 11.10
C VAL A 69 -11.66 -3.57 12.10
N ASN A 70 -11.09 -3.87 13.28
CA ASN A 70 -11.86 -4.40 14.40
C ASN A 70 -12.35 -3.29 15.34
N ASP A 71 -13.20 -3.67 16.29
CA ASP A 71 -13.76 -2.75 17.28
C ASP A 71 -12.67 -2.10 18.17
N SER A 72 -11.59 -2.82 18.47
CA SER A 72 -10.45 -2.27 19.22
C SER A 72 -9.75 -1.15 18.45
N TRP A 73 -9.70 -1.21 17.12
CA TRP A 73 -9.20 -0.11 16.28
C TRP A 73 -10.11 1.11 16.37
N LEU A 74 -11.44 0.91 16.29
CA LEU A 74 -12.39 2.02 16.42
C LEU A 74 -12.34 2.66 17.80
N GLY A 75 -12.10 1.89 18.86
CA GLY A 75 -11.87 2.41 20.21
C GLY A 75 -10.55 3.17 20.36
N ALA A 76 -9.49 2.71 19.70
CA ALA A 76 -8.16 3.34 19.77
C ALA A 76 -8.04 4.61 18.90
N TRP A 77 -8.68 4.63 17.73
CA TRP A 77 -8.62 5.72 16.77
C TRP A 77 -10.01 6.06 16.19
N PRO A 78 -10.90 6.65 17.02
CA PRO A 78 -12.31 6.85 16.67
C PRO A 78 -12.51 7.84 15.51
N ASN A 79 -11.58 8.77 15.28
CA ASN A 79 -11.66 9.74 14.18
C ASN A 79 -10.96 9.27 12.90
N THR A 80 -10.65 7.97 12.79
CA THR A 80 -10.05 7.45 11.55
C THR A 80 -11.08 7.30 10.45
N SER A 81 -10.71 7.74 9.25
CA SER A 81 -11.47 7.57 8.01
C SER A 81 -10.50 7.36 6.85
N TYR A 82 -10.99 7.17 5.63
CA TYR A 82 -10.11 7.26 4.45
C TYR A 82 -10.71 8.10 3.34
N VAL A 83 -9.85 8.48 2.41
CA VAL A 83 -10.22 9.13 1.15
C VAL A 83 -9.62 8.36 -0.02
N SER A 84 -10.37 8.22 -1.10
CA SER A 84 -9.84 7.75 -2.39
C SER A 84 -9.23 8.92 -3.16
N LEU A 85 -8.01 8.73 -3.69
CA LEU A 85 -7.34 9.70 -4.55
C LEU A 85 -7.52 9.37 -6.03
N ASN A 86 -7.35 10.37 -6.91
CA ASN A 86 -7.34 10.14 -8.35
C ASN A 86 -6.17 9.24 -8.76
N ALA A 87 -6.49 8.15 -9.44
CA ALA A 87 -5.49 7.34 -10.11
C ALA A 87 -4.80 8.15 -11.23
N ARG A 88 -3.48 8.05 -11.32
CA ARG A 88 -2.68 8.68 -12.40
C ARG A 88 -2.07 7.67 -13.37
N THR A 89 -1.64 6.53 -12.85
CA THR A 89 -0.83 5.55 -13.59
C THR A 89 -1.27 4.10 -13.37
N SER A 90 -2.28 3.86 -12.53
CA SER A 90 -2.91 2.56 -12.29
C SER A 90 -4.38 2.67 -12.64
N ASP A 91 -4.99 1.55 -12.94
CA ASP A 91 -6.44 1.30 -12.98
C ASP A 91 -7.09 1.32 -11.58
N HIS A 92 -6.31 1.32 -10.50
CA HIS A 92 -6.78 1.48 -9.12
C HIS A 92 -6.52 2.88 -8.57
N SER A 93 -7.50 3.39 -7.81
CA SER A 93 -7.42 4.64 -7.07
C SER A 93 -6.82 4.41 -5.67
N PRO A 94 -5.74 5.10 -5.30
CA PRO A 94 -5.13 4.91 -3.98
C PRO A 94 -6.07 5.31 -2.83
N LEU A 95 -6.17 4.46 -1.80
CA LEU A 95 -6.86 4.79 -0.55
C LEU A 95 -5.88 5.38 0.47
N VAL A 96 -6.24 6.51 1.06
CA VAL A 96 -5.43 7.22 2.07
C VAL A 96 -6.19 7.29 3.38
N LEU A 97 -5.65 6.63 4.40
CA LEU A 97 -6.11 6.73 5.79
C LEU A 97 -5.86 8.14 6.34
N ARG A 98 -6.87 8.72 7.00
CA ARG A 98 -6.87 10.01 7.70
C ARG A 98 -7.34 9.81 9.14
N GLY A 99 -7.02 10.72 10.04
CA GLY A 99 -7.49 10.72 11.44
C GLY A 99 -6.36 10.78 12.47
N ASP A 100 -6.63 10.25 13.67
CA ASP A 100 -5.78 10.28 14.88
C ASP A 100 -4.48 9.44 14.77
N VAL A 101 -3.90 9.38 13.56
CA VAL A 101 -2.65 8.69 13.32
C VAL A 101 -1.52 9.58 13.85
N ALA A 102 -1.25 9.45 15.14
CA ALA A 102 -0.07 10.03 15.77
C ALA A 102 1.19 9.46 15.08
N GLY A 103 1.75 10.25 14.16
CA GLY A 103 3.17 10.39 13.90
C GLY A 103 4.04 9.14 13.98
N GLN A 104 3.76 8.12 13.17
CA GLN A 104 4.83 7.24 12.70
C GLN A 104 4.64 7.02 11.20
N THR A 105 5.35 7.82 10.42
CA THR A 105 5.57 7.51 9.01
C THR A 105 6.44 6.26 8.98
N VAL A 106 5.81 5.10 8.85
CA VAL A 106 6.54 3.86 8.56
C VAL A 106 7.11 4.05 7.17
N SER A 107 8.39 4.46 7.09
CA SER A 107 9.05 4.69 5.83
C SER A 107 9.08 3.39 5.03
N MET A 108 8.24 3.34 4.00
CA MET A 108 8.27 2.26 3.02
C MET A 108 9.68 2.20 2.42
N PHE A 109 10.21 0.98 2.30
CA PHE A 109 11.49 0.80 1.63
C PHE A 109 11.30 1.09 0.14
N HIS A 110 11.83 2.22 -0.31
CA HIS A 110 11.95 2.57 -1.72
C HIS A 110 13.30 2.08 -2.24
N PHE A 111 13.28 1.35 -3.37
CA PHE A 111 14.48 0.94 -4.07
C PHE A 111 14.79 1.95 -5.17
N ASP A 112 15.86 2.71 -5.01
CA ASP A 112 16.32 3.64 -6.04
C ASP A 112 17.25 2.94 -7.02
N ASN A 113 17.03 3.11 -8.33
CA ASN A 113 17.82 2.44 -9.37
C ASN A 113 19.33 2.73 -9.27
N TYR A 114 19.75 3.90 -8.74
CA TYR A 114 21.18 4.19 -8.55
C TYR A 114 21.85 3.24 -7.54
N LEU A 115 21.10 2.52 -6.69
CA LEU A 115 21.64 1.50 -5.81
C LEU A 115 22.36 0.39 -6.59
N THR A 116 21.96 0.17 -7.85
CA THR A 116 22.61 -0.79 -8.75
C THR A 116 24.02 -0.38 -9.16
N LEU A 117 24.35 0.92 -9.07
CA LEU A 117 25.65 1.48 -9.45
C LEU A 117 26.71 1.28 -8.37
N PHE A 118 26.33 0.89 -7.14
CA PHE A 118 27.33 0.61 -6.10
C PHE A 118 28.08 -0.67 -6.44
N SER A 119 29.40 -0.63 -6.32
CA SER A 119 30.28 -1.80 -6.51
C SER A 119 29.89 -3.01 -5.64
N LYS A 120 29.23 -2.78 -4.50
CA LYS A 120 28.75 -3.83 -3.59
C LYS A 120 27.34 -4.35 -3.90
N PHE A 121 26.65 -3.83 -4.91
CA PHE A 121 25.27 -4.24 -5.24
C PHE A 121 25.19 -5.72 -5.60
N ILE A 122 25.83 -6.13 -6.70
CA ILE A 122 25.83 -7.52 -7.17
C ILE A 122 26.37 -8.50 -6.11
N PRO A 123 27.52 -8.23 -5.46
CA PRO A 123 28.01 -9.09 -4.37
C PRO A 123 27.01 -9.27 -3.23
N SER A 124 26.27 -8.22 -2.87
CA SER A 124 25.26 -8.29 -1.79
C SER A 124 24.06 -9.15 -2.19
N VAL A 125 23.57 -8.97 -3.42
CA VAL A 125 22.47 -9.78 -3.97
C VAL A 125 22.87 -11.25 -4.03
N GLN A 126 24.02 -11.56 -4.63
CA GLN A 126 24.50 -12.93 -4.77
C GLN A 126 24.68 -13.62 -3.42
N ARG A 127 25.26 -12.93 -2.43
CA ARG A 127 25.41 -13.45 -1.07
C ARG A 127 24.07 -13.87 -0.48
N ILE A 128 23.04 -13.02 -0.60
CA ILE A 128 21.70 -13.36 -0.10
C ILE A 128 21.05 -14.48 -0.91
N TRP A 129 21.24 -14.47 -2.23
CA TRP A 129 20.61 -15.44 -3.12
C TRP A 129 21.14 -16.86 -2.95
N ARG A 130 22.37 -17.03 -2.46
CA ARG A 130 22.97 -18.34 -2.16
C ARG A 130 22.38 -19.02 -0.93
N HIS A 131 21.71 -18.29 -0.04
CA HIS A 131 21.08 -18.91 1.13
C HIS A 131 19.86 -19.74 0.71
N ARG A 132 19.83 -20.98 1.22
CA ARG A 132 18.66 -21.87 1.12
C ARG A 132 17.61 -21.41 2.12
N ILE A 133 16.38 -21.18 1.64
CA ILE A 133 15.23 -20.86 2.49
C ILE A 133 14.23 -21.98 2.34
N VAL A 134 13.78 -22.53 3.47
CA VAL A 134 12.75 -23.58 3.51
C VAL A 134 11.37 -22.91 3.41
N GLY A 135 10.53 -23.41 2.51
CA GLY A 135 9.19 -22.89 2.24
C GLY A 135 8.89 -22.92 0.74
N THR A 136 7.76 -22.31 0.36
CA THR A 136 7.38 -22.16 -1.05
C THR A 136 8.36 -21.24 -1.79
N THR A 137 8.40 -21.35 -3.12
CA THR A 137 9.24 -20.49 -3.97
C THR A 137 8.99 -19.01 -3.71
N MET A 138 7.73 -18.60 -3.62
CA MET A 138 7.36 -17.21 -3.32
C MET A 138 7.82 -16.78 -1.93
N PHE A 139 7.65 -17.64 -0.92
CA PHE A 139 8.16 -17.36 0.42
C PHE A 139 9.67 -17.16 0.43
N ALA A 140 10.43 -18.01 -0.28
CA ALA A 140 11.87 -17.89 -0.40
C ALA A 140 12.29 -16.58 -1.08
N ILE A 141 11.62 -16.18 -2.17
CA ILE A 141 11.87 -14.91 -2.87
C ILE A 141 11.60 -13.73 -1.94
N THR A 142 10.41 -13.68 -1.31
CA THR A 142 10.04 -12.58 -0.42
C THR A 142 11.01 -12.45 0.77
N ARG A 143 11.47 -13.57 1.33
CA ARG A 143 12.45 -13.56 2.43
C ARG A 143 13.82 -13.04 1.98
N LYS A 144 14.30 -13.44 0.80
CA LYS A 144 15.55 -12.91 0.23
C LYS A 144 15.46 -11.41 -0.04
N LEU A 145 14.35 -10.94 -0.62
CA LEU A 145 14.11 -9.50 -0.83
C LEU A 145 14.04 -8.73 0.49
N LYS A 146 13.37 -9.28 1.51
CA LYS A 146 13.34 -8.70 2.87
C LYS A 146 14.75 -8.61 3.48
N ALA A 147 15.59 -9.63 3.29
CA ALA A 147 16.97 -9.63 3.78
C ALA A 147 17.88 -8.62 3.07
N LEU A 148 17.57 -8.22 1.83
CA LEU A 148 18.29 -7.17 1.11
C LEU A 148 17.96 -5.75 1.59
N LYS A 149 16.74 -5.51 2.12
CA LYS A 149 16.30 -4.18 2.58
C LYS A 149 17.29 -3.46 3.51
N PRO A 150 17.81 -4.06 4.61
CA PRO A 150 18.74 -3.36 5.50
C PRO A 150 20.06 -2.99 4.80
N ILE A 151 20.54 -3.83 3.86
CA ILE A 151 21.77 -3.55 3.11
C ILE A 151 21.58 -2.31 2.24
N PHE A 152 20.48 -2.26 1.48
CA PHE A 152 20.18 -1.15 0.60
C PHE A 152 19.84 0.13 1.37
N ARG A 153 19.18 0.04 2.54
CA ARG A 153 19.00 1.19 3.44
C ARG A 153 20.33 1.77 3.90
N ALA A 154 21.27 0.94 4.32
CA ALA A 154 22.60 1.39 4.73
C ALA A 154 23.40 2.00 3.56
N GLN A 155 23.28 1.45 2.35
CA GLN A 155 23.92 2.02 1.16
C GLN A 155 23.32 3.38 0.79
N ARG A 156 22.00 3.53 0.86
CA ARG A 156 21.30 4.80 0.63
C ARG A 156 21.73 5.88 1.63
N GLN A 157 21.83 5.54 2.92
CA GLN A 157 22.27 6.48 3.96
C GLN A 157 23.66 7.07 3.68
N LYS A 158 24.56 6.32 3.02
CA LYS A 158 25.91 6.83 2.68
C LYS A 158 25.92 7.96 1.66
N LYS A 159 24.87 8.11 0.84
CA LYS A 159 24.77 9.21 -0.14
C LYS A 159 24.05 10.44 0.41
N GLY A 160 23.56 10.40 1.65
CA GLY A 160 22.72 11.46 2.21
C GLY A 160 21.32 11.50 1.58
N ASP A 161 20.61 12.60 1.80
CA ASP A 161 19.27 12.80 1.23
C ASP A 161 19.38 13.18 -0.26
N LEU A 162 19.10 12.20 -1.13
CA LEU A 162 19.13 12.40 -2.58
C LEU A 162 18.14 13.48 -3.04
N SER A 163 16.97 13.58 -2.41
CA SER A 163 15.99 14.61 -2.76
C SER A 163 16.53 16.00 -2.45
N ASN A 164 17.24 16.14 -1.33
CA ASN A 164 17.90 17.39 -0.98
C ASN A 164 19.08 17.70 -1.93
N ASN A 165 19.89 16.70 -2.27
CA ASN A 165 21.01 16.86 -3.20
C ASN A 165 20.55 17.26 -4.61
N VAL A 166 19.44 16.71 -5.10
CA VAL A 166 18.85 17.09 -6.39
C VAL A 166 18.32 18.52 -6.35
N LYS A 167 17.66 18.93 -5.26
CA LYS A 167 17.21 20.32 -5.08
C LYS A 167 18.39 21.29 -5.08
N LEU A 168 19.45 20.99 -4.34
CA LEU A 168 20.66 21.81 -4.30
C LEU A 168 21.29 21.92 -5.70
N ALA A 169 21.45 20.80 -6.42
CA ALA A 169 22.00 20.80 -7.77
C ALA A 169 21.14 21.63 -8.75
N ALA A 170 19.81 21.55 -8.64
CA ALA A 170 18.90 22.37 -9.44
C ALA A 170 19.10 23.87 -9.14
N THR A 171 19.17 24.26 -7.87
CA THR A 171 19.40 25.66 -7.49
C THR A 171 20.75 26.20 -7.99
N PHE A 172 21.79 25.37 -8.06
CA PHE A 172 23.08 25.77 -8.63
C PHE A 172 22.99 26.00 -10.14
N LEU A 173 22.26 25.15 -10.87
CA LEU A 173 22.07 25.30 -12.32
C LEU A 173 21.22 26.51 -12.67
N ASP A 174 20.21 26.84 -11.85
CA ASP A 174 19.36 28.02 -12.05
C ASP A 174 20.07 29.34 -11.73
N SER A 175 21.20 29.27 -11.00
CA SER A 175 22.03 30.42 -10.63
C SER A 175 23.23 30.69 -11.55
N ALA A 176 23.43 29.85 -12.57
CA ALA A 176 24.54 29.91 -13.54
C ALA A 176 24.06 30.41 -14.90
#